data_AF-A0A1G5LL08-F1
#
_entry.id   AF-A0A1G5LL08-F1
#
_cell.length_a   1.000
_cell.length_b   1.000
_cell.length_c   1.000
_cell.angle_alpha   90.00
_cell.angle_beta   90.00
_cell.angle_gamma   90.00
#
_symmetry.space_group_name_H-M   'P 1'
#
loop_
_entity.id
_entity.type
_entity.pdbx_description
1 polymer ?
#
loop_
_entity_poly.entity_id
_entity_poly.type
_entity_poly.pdbx_seq_one_letter_code
_entity_poly.pdbx_strand_id
1 'polypeptide(L)'
;MTSPRTPYPSDVSDEEWALVAPYLTLLPEEAGQREHCLREVFNGLRYIIKTGAPWRWMPNDLPPWAAVYQQAQRWLNAGCFEELAHDLRAVLRLAVGR
;
A
#
# COMPACT_ATOMS: atom_id res chain seq x y z
N MET A 1 21.00 -2.58 -2.37
CA MET A 1 20.79 -1.30 -1.67
C MET A 1 20.35 -0.29 -2.71
N THR A 2 19.04 -0.17 -2.90
CA THR A 2 18.44 0.78 -3.86
C THR A 2 18.65 2.19 -3.32
N SER A 3 19.27 3.07 -4.11
CA SER A 3 19.33 4.51 -3.79
C SER A 3 17.92 5.03 -3.51
N PRO A 4 17.72 5.95 -2.55
CA PRO A 4 16.40 6.50 -2.28
C PRO A 4 15.92 7.24 -3.53
N ARG A 5 14.83 6.75 -4.14
CA ARG A 5 14.17 7.46 -5.24
C ARG A 5 13.54 8.75 -4.72
N THR A 6 13.35 9.71 -5.61
CA THR A 6 12.56 10.90 -5.28
C THR A 6 11.12 10.48 -4.97
N PRO A 7 10.54 10.91 -3.84
CA PRO A 7 9.16 10.55 -3.49
C PRO A 7 8.16 11.12 -4.49
N TYR A 8 7.10 10.35 -4.77
CA TYR A 8 5.95 10.86 -5.53
C TYR A 8 4.98 11.59 -4.59
N PRO A 9 4.20 12.58 -5.08
CA PRO A 9 3.12 13.18 -4.29
C PRO A 9 2.06 12.16 -3.84
N SER A 10 1.98 11.00 -4.49
CA SER A 10 1.12 9.88 -4.14
C SER A 10 1.77 8.88 -3.18
N ASP A 11 2.98 9.14 -2.67
CA ASP A 11 3.61 8.25 -1.68
C ASP A 11 2.96 8.42 -0.31
N VAL A 12 2.91 7.31 0.43
CA VAL A 12 2.35 7.26 1.77
C VAL A 12 3.29 7.93 2.77
N SER A 13 2.75 8.77 3.67
CA SER A 13 3.55 9.33 4.78
C SER A 13 3.96 8.24 5.77
N ASP A 14 4.89 8.55 6.68
CA ASP A 14 5.29 7.60 7.72
C ASP A 14 4.13 7.29 8.68
N GLU A 15 3.33 8.29 9.02
CA GLU A 15 2.15 8.15 9.89
C GLU A 15 1.04 7.35 9.20
N GLU A 16 0.74 7.68 7.93
CA GLU A 16 -0.22 6.91 7.14
C GLU A 16 0.25 5.46 6.99
N TRP A 17 1.56 5.24 6.78
CA TRP A 17 2.13 3.91 6.67
C TRP A 17 1.99 3.10 7.95
N ALA A 18 2.30 3.70 9.11
CA ALA A 18 2.14 3.06 10.40
C ALA A 18 0.70 2.61 10.67
N LEU A 19 -0.28 3.37 10.17
CA LEU A 19 -1.70 3.00 10.26
C LEU A 19 -2.07 1.83 9.34
N VAL A 20 -1.60 1.82 8.08
CA VAL A 20 -2.05 0.81 7.10
C VAL A 20 -1.23 -0.48 7.11
N ALA A 21 0.05 -0.41 7.50
CA ALA A 21 0.97 -1.55 7.44
C ALA A 21 0.46 -2.81 8.16
N PRO A 22 -0.21 -2.74 9.34
CA PRO A 22 -0.75 -3.92 10.01
C PRO A 22 -1.75 -4.70 9.15
N TYR A 23 -2.61 -4.01 8.38
CA TYR A 23 -3.61 -4.65 7.53
C TYR A 23 -3.00 -5.25 6.26
N LEU A 24 -1.96 -4.62 5.73
CA LEU A 24 -1.32 -5.03 4.47
C LEU A 24 -0.29 -6.16 4.66
N THR A 25 0.10 -6.46 5.90
CA THR A 25 1.11 -7.45 6.23
C THR A 25 0.49 -8.85 6.33
N LEU A 26 0.14 -9.42 5.18
CA LEU A 26 -0.44 -10.77 5.09
C LEU A 26 0.57 -11.91 5.31
N LEU A 27 1.87 -11.62 5.22
CA LEU A 27 2.96 -12.56 5.42
C LEU A 27 4.04 -11.92 6.30
N PRO A 28 4.87 -12.72 7.01
CA PRO A 28 6.07 -12.22 7.69
C PRO A 28 7.05 -11.56 6.71
N GLU A 29 7.93 -10.67 7.20
CA GLU A 29 8.95 -10.00 6.37
C GLU A 29 9.99 -10.97 5.80
N GLU A 30 10.27 -12.04 6.52
CA GLU A 30 11.25 -13.09 6.19
C GLU A 30 10.71 -14.09 5.17
N ALA A 31 9.45 -13.97 4.78
CA ALA A 31 8.85 -14.81 3.75
C ALA A 31 9.56 -14.55 2.41
N GLY A 32 10.25 -15.57 1.88
CA GLY A 32 11.02 -15.47 0.63
C GLY A 32 10.22 -15.06 -0.61
N GLN A 33 8.89 -14.99 -0.49
CA GLN A 33 7.97 -14.43 -1.49
C GLN A 33 7.96 -12.89 -1.53
N ARG A 34 8.61 -12.20 -0.58
CA ARG A 34 8.72 -10.72 -0.53
C ARG A 34 9.99 -10.24 -1.24
N GLU A 35 9.93 -10.14 -2.55
CA GLU A 35 11.04 -9.60 -3.37
C GLU A 35 11.16 -8.06 -3.28
N HIS A 36 10.05 -7.38 -2.98
CA HIS A 36 9.98 -5.92 -2.92
C HIS A 36 9.50 -5.45 -1.55
N CYS A 37 9.99 -4.28 -1.12
CA CYS A 37 9.51 -3.62 0.09
C CYS A 37 8.00 -3.36 -0.01
N LEU A 38 7.25 -3.80 1.01
CA LEU A 38 5.79 -3.73 1.02
C LEU A 38 5.28 -2.28 0.89
N ARG A 39 5.98 -1.34 1.52
CA ARG A 39 5.67 0.10 1.43
C ARG A 39 5.80 0.61 0.00
N GLU A 40 6.83 0.19 -0.70
CA GLU A 40 7.06 0.59 -2.10
C GLU A 40 6.03 -0.04 -3.04
N VAL A 41 5.61 -1.27 -2.76
CA VAL A 41 4.49 -1.89 -3.48
C VAL A 41 3.20 -1.12 -3.25
N PHE A 42 2.94 -0.69 -2.01
CA PHE A 42 1.78 0.14 -1.70
C PHE A 42 1.85 1.53 -2.34
N ASN A 43 3.03 2.16 -2.39
CA ASN A 43 3.26 3.41 -3.12
C ASN A 43 2.96 3.25 -4.61
N GLY A 44 3.35 2.13 -5.24
CA GLY A 44 3.00 1.82 -6.62
C GLY A 44 1.48 1.72 -6.83
N LEU A 45 0.77 1.07 -5.91
CA LEU A 45 -0.69 1.00 -5.96
C LEU A 45 -1.32 2.40 -5.81
N ARG A 46 -0.86 3.22 -4.85
CA ARG A 46 -1.35 4.59 -4.66
C ARG A 46 -1.11 5.44 -5.90
N TYR A 47 0.05 5.31 -6.55
CA TYR A 47 0.35 6.01 -7.80
C TYR A 47 -0.70 5.70 -8.88
N ILE A 48 -0.99 4.42 -9.12
CA ILE A 48 -1.99 4.00 -10.12
C ILE A 48 -3.38 4.53 -9.75
N ILE A 49 -3.80 4.41 -8.49
CA ILE A 49 -5.11 4.89 -8.04
C ILE A 49 -5.24 6.42 -8.19
N LYS A 50 -4.19 7.17 -7.87
CA LYS A 50 -4.21 8.64 -7.92
C LYS A 50 -4.13 9.19 -9.34
N THR A 51 -3.38 8.54 -10.22
CA THR A 51 -3.14 9.02 -11.60
C THR A 51 -4.13 8.44 -12.61
N GLY A 52 -4.71 7.26 -12.34
CA GLY A 52 -5.48 6.50 -13.32
C GLY A 52 -4.65 5.99 -14.50
N ALA A 53 -3.31 6.01 -14.40
CA ALA A 53 -2.43 5.57 -15.47
C ALA A 53 -2.62 4.06 -15.74
N PRO A 54 -2.50 3.62 -17.00
CA PRO A 54 -2.45 2.19 -17.30
C PRO A 54 -1.32 1.51 -16.52
N TRP A 55 -1.54 0.31 -16.00
CA TRP A 55 -0.55 -0.43 -15.19
C TRP A 55 0.83 -0.52 -15.85
N ARG A 56 0.88 -0.75 -17.17
CA ARG A 56 2.14 -0.87 -17.93
C ARG A 56 2.91 0.46 -18.06
N TRP A 57 2.32 1.58 -17.68
CA TRP A 57 2.94 2.92 -17.71
C TRP A 57 3.44 3.35 -16.33
N MET A 58 3.38 2.46 -15.34
CA MET A 58 3.92 2.75 -14.03
C MET A 58 5.42 3.07 -14.12
N PRO A 59 5.93 4.05 -13.35
CA PRO A 59 7.34 4.40 -13.34
C PRO A 59 8.25 3.22 -13.01
N ASN A 60 9.44 3.20 -13.61
CA ASN A 60 10.41 2.10 -13.48
C ASN A 60 11.21 2.13 -12.18
N ASP A 61 11.13 3.22 -11.41
CA ASP A 61 11.76 3.36 -10.09
C ASP A 61 10.87 2.85 -8.94
N LEU A 62 9.59 2.55 -9.22
CA LEU A 62 8.70 1.78 -8.36
C LEU A 62 8.85 0.26 -8.65
N PRO A 63 8.41 -0.63 -7.73
CA PRO A 63 8.40 -2.07 -8.00
C PRO A 63 7.66 -2.40 -9.30
N PRO A 64 8.03 -3.47 -10.04
CA PRO A 64 7.39 -3.80 -11.31
C PRO A 64 5.86 -3.88 -11.24
N TRP A 65 5.18 -3.35 -12.25
CA TRP A 65 3.70 -3.28 -12.28
C TRP A 65 3.02 -4.62 -12.01
N ALA A 66 3.60 -5.72 -12.47
CA ALA A 66 3.05 -7.06 -12.26
C ALA A 66 3.08 -7.46 -10.78
N ALA A 67 4.16 -7.14 -10.06
CA ALA A 67 4.26 -7.40 -8.63
C ALA A 67 3.28 -6.54 -7.84
N VAL A 68 3.16 -5.25 -8.19
CA VAL A 68 2.20 -4.34 -7.57
C VAL A 68 0.77 -4.81 -7.80
N TYR A 69 0.43 -5.16 -9.03
CA TYR A 69 -0.90 -5.66 -9.39
C TYR A 69 -1.26 -6.95 -8.64
N GLN A 70 -0.36 -7.94 -8.64
CA GLN A 70 -0.60 -9.20 -7.94
C GLN A 70 -0.77 -9.00 -6.44
N GLN A 71 0.05 -8.16 -5.81
CA GLN A 71 -0.07 -7.91 -4.39
C GLN A 71 -1.32 -7.09 -4.06
N ALA A 72 -1.70 -6.12 -4.89
CA ALA A 72 -2.96 -5.39 -4.77
C ALA A 72 -4.17 -6.33 -4.81
N GLN A 73 -4.18 -7.30 -5.73
CA GLN A 73 -5.24 -8.30 -5.79
C GLN A 73 -5.28 -9.17 -4.54
N ARG A 74 -4.13 -9.53 -3.95
CA ARG A 74 -4.07 -10.28 -2.69
C ARG A 74 -4.68 -9.48 -1.54
N TRP A 75 -4.37 -8.19 -1.41
CA TRP A 75 -4.96 -7.33 -0.39
C TRP A 75 -6.46 -7.16 -0.56
N LEU A 76 -6.93 -6.96 -1.79
CA LEU A 76 -8.37 -6.86 -2.10
C LEU A 76 -9.11 -8.17 -1.77
N ASN A 77 -8.55 -9.32 -2.18
CA ASN A 77 -9.16 -10.62 -1.91
C ASN A 77 -9.18 -10.96 -0.41
N ALA A 78 -8.22 -10.44 0.35
CA ALA A 78 -8.16 -10.61 1.80
C ALA A 78 -9.03 -9.61 2.58
N GLY A 79 -9.67 -8.64 1.91
CA GLY A 79 -10.52 -7.64 2.57
C GLY A 79 -9.76 -6.58 3.39
N CYS A 80 -8.45 -6.42 3.16
CA CYS A 80 -7.60 -5.56 3.99
C CYS A 80 -8.10 -4.10 4.03
N PHE A 81 -8.60 -3.58 2.91
CA PHE A 81 -9.04 -2.19 2.82
C PHE A 81 -10.42 -1.98 3.47
N GLU A 82 -11.28 -2.98 3.40
CA GLU A 82 -12.58 -3.02 4.05
C GLU A 82 -12.42 -3.02 5.58
N GLU A 83 -11.52 -3.84 6.10
CA GLU A 83 -11.17 -3.88 7.53
C GLU A 83 -10.59 -2.55 8.00
N LEU A 84 -9.58 -2.02 7.29
CA LEU A 84 -9.00 -0.71 7.58
C LEU A 84 -10.07 0.39 7.62
N ALA A 85 -10.96 0.43 6.63
CA ALA A 85 -12.03 1.43 6.57
C ALA A 85 -13.09 1.22 7.67
N HIS A 86 -13.34 -0.02 8.08
CA HIS A 86 -14.25 -0.33 9.19
C HIS A 86 -13.70 0.22 10.50
N ASP A 87 -12.44 -0.09 10.81
CA ASP A 87 -11.79 0.29 12.07
C ASP A 87 -11.58 1.80 12.16
N LEU A 88 -11.16 2.45 11.06
CA LEU A 88 -11.04 3.90 11.02
C LEU A 88 -12.40 4.59 11.29
N ARG A 89 -13.49 4.07 10.73
CA ARG A 89 -14.84 4.58 11.00
C ARG A 89 -15.26 4.34 12.45
N ALA A 90 -14.86 3.23 13.07
CA ALA A 90 -15.11 2.97 14.48
C ALA A 90 -14.38 4.00 15.38
N VAL A 91 -13.11 4.26 15.11
CA VAL A 91 -12.31 5.26 15.84
C VAL A 91 -12.90 6.66 15.70
N LEU A 92 -13.26 7.08 14.48
CA LEU A 92 -13.86 8.39 14.25
C LEU A 92 -15.22 8.55 14.96
N ARG A 93 -16.04 7.50 15.01
CA ARG A 93 -17.31 7.52 15.75
C ARG A 93 -17.09 7.74 17.26
N LEU A 94 -16.07 7.10 17.84
CA LEU A 94 -15.72 7.29 19.24
C LEU A 94 -15.17 8.70 19.52
N ALA A 95 -14.44 9.28 18.57
CA ALA A 95 -13.89 10.63 18.70
C ALA A 95 -14.96 11.73 18.60
N VAL A 96 -16.00 11.55 17.77
CA VAL A 96 -17.11 12.51 17.57
C VAL A 96 -18.23 12.34 18.60
N GLY A 97 -18.36 11.16 19.23
CA GLY A 97 -19.36 10.86 20.25
C GLY A 97 -19.05 11.39 21.66
N ARG A 98 -18.12 12.34 21.78
CA ARG A 98 -17.81 13.14 22.97
C ARG A 98 -18.09 14.61 22.68
#